data_AF-A0A535J2B7-F1
#
_entry.id   AF-A0A535J2B7-F1
#
_cell.length_a   1.000
_cell.length_b   1.000
_cell.length_c   1.000
_cell.angle_alpha   90.00
_cell.angle_beta   90.00
_cell.angle_gamma   90.00
#
_symmetry.space_group_name_H-M   'P 1'
#
loop_
_entity.id
_entity.type
_entity.pdbx_description
1 polymer ?
#
loop_
_entity_poly.entity_id
_entity_poly.type
_entity_poly.pdbx_seq_one_letter_code
_entity_poly.pdbx_strand_id
1 'polypeptide(L)'
;QGYDGGRDTNSSIAVELERLNDAYEERFGFRYCIFVAGRPREALLPDMRAALDADRAAELRRGLGAVVDIARNRYDKLAKEPAPR
;
A
#
# COMPACT_ATOMS: atom_id res chain seq x y z
N GLN A 1 -3.68 2.35 35.17
CA GLN A 1 -2.51 2.20 34.29
C GLN A 1 -3.00 1.51 33.02
N GLY A 2 -3.47 2.24 32.02
CA GLY A 2 -4.05 1.62 30.84
C GLY A 2 -4.25 2.65 29.73
N TYR A 3 -3.92 2.22 28.51
CA TYR A 3 -4.09 2.90 27.22
C TYR A 3 -2.96 3.84 26.76
N ASP A 4 -1.80 3.26 26.41
CA ASP A 4 -0.85 3.87 25.44
C ASP A 4 -0.53 2.96 24.23
N GLY A 5 -0.84 1.65 24.29
CA GLY A 5 -0.37 0.68 23.30
C GLY A 5 -0.88 0.84 21.86
N GLY A 6 -1.93 1.62 21.61
CA GLY A 6 -2.49 1.80 20.26
C GLY A 6 -1.65 2.70 19.35
N ARG A 7 -0.99 3.73 19.91
CA ARG A 7 -0.15 4.65 19.14
C ARG A 7 1.21 4.04 18.84
N ASP A 8 1.76 3.30 19.80
CA ASP A 8 3.02 2.57 19.67
C ASP A 8 2.93 1.44 18.64
N THR A 9 1.80 0.72 18.62
CA THR A 9 1.56 -0.34 17.64
C THR A 9 1.51 0.22 16.22
N ASN A 10 0.74 1.29 15.98
CA ASN A 10 0.64 1.91 14.66
C ASN A 10 1.99 2.49 14.18
N SER A 11 2.78 3.05 15.11
CA SER A 11 4.15 3.48 14.84
C SER A 11 5.04 2.30 14.42
N SER A 12 4.97 1.18 15.14
CA SER A 12 5.71 -0.04 14.81
C SER A 12 5.34 -0.60 13.43
N ILE A 13 4.06 -0.60 13.07
CA ILE A 13 3.58 -1.05 11.77
C ILE A 13 4.05 -0.12 10.65
N ALA A 14 4.03 1.19 10.87
CA ALA A 14 4.53 2.15 9.91
C ALA A 14 6.03 1.94 9.63
N VAL A 15 6.83 1.72 10.67
CA VAL A 15 8.26 1.42 10.56
C VAL A 15 8.51 0.14 9.77
N GLU A 16 7.76 -0.93 10.07
CA GLU A 16 7.93 -2.20 9.36
C GLU A 16 7.50 -2.10 7.89
N LEU A 17 6.43 -1.36 7.58
CA LEU A 17 6.02 -1.11 6.20
C LEU A 17 7.07 -0.30 5.44
N GLU A 18 7.71 0.68 6.08
CA GLU A 18 8.80 1.44 5.44
C GLU A 18 10.01 0.54 5.17
N ARG A 19 10.41 -0.28 6.15
CA ARG A 19 11.50 -1.25 5.98
C ARG A 19 11.23 -2.23 4.83
N LEU A 20 9.99 -2.71 4.70
CA LEU A 20 9.61 -3.59 3.61
C LEU A 20 9.56 -2.85 2.27
N ASN A 21 9.19 -1.57 2.24
CA ASN A 21 9.22 -0.75 1.04
C ASN A 21 10.66 -0.54 0.54
N ASP A 22 11.59 -0.25 1.44
CA ASP A 22 13.00 -0.07 1.09
C ASP A 22 13.59 -1.36 0.49
N ALA A 23 13.34 -2.50 1.15
CA ALA A 23 13.76 -3.82 0.63
C ALA A 23 13.11 -4.15 -0.73
N TYR A 24 11.85 -3.76 -0.91
CA TYR A 24 11.14 -3.96 -2.17
C TYR A 24 11.73 -3.08 -3.27
N GLU A 25 11.99 -1.81 -3.00
CA GLU A 25 12.57 -0.88 -3.95
C GLU A 25 14.00 -1.28 -4.34
N GLU A 26 14.83 -1.70 -3.38
CA GLU A 26 16.17 -2.23 -3.65
C GLU A 26 16.12 -3.44 -4.58
N ARG A 27 15.18 -4.37 -4.37
CA ARG A 27 15.04 -5.58 -5.18
C ARG A 27 14.47 -5.34 -6.57
N PHE A 28 13.44 -4.50 -6.69
CA PHE A 28 12.63 -4.39 -7.91
C PHE A 28 12.85 -3.09 -8.69
N GLY A 29 13.42 -2.05 -8.06
CA GLY A 29 13.70 -0.74 -8.64
C GLY A 29 12.50 0.20 -8.69
N PHE A 30 11.46 -0.05 -7.88
CA PHE A 30 10.29 0.82 -7.71
C PHE A 30 9.60 0.54 -6.37
N ARG A 31 8.82 1.51 -5.86
CA ARG A 31 8.06 1.37 -4.61
C ARG A 31 6.90 0.38 -4.73
N TYR A 32 6.60 -0.33 -3.65
CA TYR A 32 5.45 -1.23 -3.60
C TYR A 32 4.14 -0.45 -3.74
N CYS A 33 3.42 -0.66 -4.84
CA CYS A 33 2.13 -0.04 -5.10
C CYS A 33 1.00 -1.07 -4.99
N ILE A 34 -0.04 -0.77 -4.20
CA ILE A 34 -1.22 -1.62 -4.04
C ILE A 34 -2.47 -0.77 -3.84
N PHE A 35 -3.59 -1.22 -4.39
CA PHE A 35 -4.90 -0.65 -4.08
C PHE A 35 -5.43 -1.26 -2.79
N VAL A 36 -5.48 -0.47 -1.71
CA VAL A 36 -5.82 -0.97 -0.37
C VAL A 36 -7.33 -1.07 -0.12
N ALA A 37 -8.18 -0.40 -0.90
CA ALA A 37 -9.65 -0.49 -0.79
C ALA A 37 -10.24 -0.42 0.64
N GLY A 38 -9.59 0.29 1.58
CA GLY A 38 -10.02 0.39 2.99
C GLY A 38 -9.45 -0.69 3.92
N ARG A 39 -8.58 -1.58 3.43
CA ARG A 39 -7.81 -2.52 4.25
C ARG A 39 -6.92 -1.75 5.25
N PRO A 40 -6.82 -2.23 6.50
CA PRO A 40 -5.93 -1.65 7.49
C PRO A 40 -4.46 -1.92 7.13
N ARG A 41 -3.53 -1.10 7.65
CA ARG A 41 -2.11 -1.13 7.27
C ARG A 41 -1.44 -2.45 7.63
N GLU A 42 -1.82 -3.04 8.75
CA GLU A 42 -1.38 -4.31 9.30
C GLU A 42 -1.66 -5.47 8.35
N ALA A 43 -2.80 -5.42 7.66
CA ALA A 43 -3.19 -6.43 6.71
C ALA A 43 -2.29 -6.44 5.46
N LEU A 44 -1.47 -5.42 5.24
CA LEU A 44 -0.54 -5.33 4.10
C LEU A 44 0.80 -6.01 4.39
N LEU A 45 1.16 -6.22 5.67
CA LEU A 45 2.45 -6.79 6.06
C LEU A 45 2.68 -8.18 5.45
N PRO A 46 1.73 -9.15 5.52
CA PRO A 46 1.92 -10.46 4.91
C PRO A 46 2.07 -10.38 3.38
N ASP A 47 1.27 -9.52 2.74
CA ASP A 47 1.29 -9.35 1.28
C ASP A 47 2.62 -8.78 0.80
N MET A 48 3.14 -7.73 1.47
CA MET A 48 4.45 -7.16 1.13
C MET A 48 5.58 -8.16 1.34
N ARG A 49 5.52 -8.97 2.40
CA ARG A 49 6.51 -10.03 2.65
C ARG A 49 6.49 -11.08 1.54
N ALA A 50 5.32 -11.55 1.14
CA ALA A 50 5.20 -12.50 0.03
C ALA A 50 5.64 -11.90 -1.32
N ALA A 51 5.36 -10.61 -1.55
CA ALA A 51 5.77 -9.91 -2.76
C ALA A 51 7.30 -9.79 -2.88
N LEU A 52 8.03 -9.76 -1.76
CA LEU A 52 9.48 -9.82 -1.79
C LEU A 52 10.01 -11.13 -2.37
N ASP A 53 9.26 -12.24 -2.36
CA ASP A 53 9.71 -13.51 -2.94
C ASP A 53 9.34 -13.66 -4.43
N ALA A 54 8.50 -12.76 -4.96
CA ALA A 54 8.03 -12.81 -6.34
C ALA A 54 9.10 -12.41 -7.37
N ASP A 55 8.82 -12.71 -8.64
CA ASP A 55 9.64 -12.26 -9.76
C ASP A 55 9.32 -10.81 -10.13
N ARG A 56 10.35 -10.11 -10.62
CA ARG A 56 10.24 -8.68 -10.95
C ARG A 56 9.16 -8.37 -12.00
N ALA A 57 8.95 -9.26 -12.97
CA ALA A 57 7.99 -9.02 -14.05
C ALA A 57 6.54 -9.15 -13.56
N ALA A 58 6.26 -10.10 -12.65
CA ALA A 58 5.00 -10.22 -11.95
C ALA A 58 4.70 -8.99 -11.10
N GLU A 59 5.69 -8.54 -10.35
CA GLU A 59 5.56 -7.36 -9.50
C GLU A 59 5.34 -6.07 -10.29
N LEU A 60 6.02 -5.92 -11.43
CA LEU A 60 5.79 -4.79 -12.34
C LEU A 60 4.35 -4.79 -12.89
N ARG A 61 3.86 -5.95 -13.34
CA ARG A 61 2.47 -6.09 -13.82
C ARG A 61 1.46 -5.77 -12.71
N ARG A 62 1.69 -6.29 -11.51
CA ARG A 62 0.85 -6.05 -10.33
C ARG A 62 0.81 -4.57 -9.96
N GLY A 63 1.98 -3.92 -9.88
CA GLY A 63 2.10 -2.50 -9.57
C GLY A 63 1.39 -1.61 -10.59
N LEU A 64 1.55 -1.89 -11.89
CA LEU A 64 0.83 -1.16 -12.94
C LEU A 64 -0.69 -1.32 -12.83
N GLY A 65 -1.18 -2.54 -12.56
CA GLY A 65 -2.61 -2.79 -12.31
C GLY A 65 -3.12 -1.95 -11.13
N ALA A 66 -2.38 -1.95 -10.02
CA ALA A 66 -2.72 -1.15 -8.85
C ALA A 66 -2.79 0.36 -9.16
N VAL A 67 -1.86 0.90 -9.96
CA VAL A 67 -1.89 2.31 -10.37
C VAL A 67 -3.16 2.63 -11.14
N VAL A 68 -3.58 1.76 -12.07
CA VAL A 68 -4.82 1.95 -12.84
C VAL A 68 -6.05 1.87 -11.94
N ASP A 69 -6.10 0.92 -11.01
CA ASP A 69 -7.21 0.77 -10.07
C ASP A 69 -7.34 1.99 -9.14
N ILE A 70 -6.21 2.51 -8.64
CA ILE A 70 -6.16 3.74 -7.84
C ILE A 70 -6.68 4.93 -8.68
N ALA A 71 -6.24 5.05 -9.93
CA ALA A 71 -6.66 6.12 -10.82
C ALA A 71 -8.18 6.06 -11.09
N ARG A 72 -8.71 4.87 -11.37
CA ARG A 72 -10.15 4.64 -11.55
C ARG A 72 -10.93 5.01 -10.28
N ASN A 73 -10.49 4.56 -9.12
CA ASN A 73 -11.16 4.89 -7.85
C ASN A 73 -11.21 6.41 -7.60
N ARG A 74 -10.13 7.13 -7.92
CA ARG A 74 -10.09 8.59 -7.81
C ARG A 74 -11.02 9.26 -8.81
N TYR A 75 -11.03 8.80 -10.06
CA TYR A 75 -11.93 9.31 -11.09
C TYR A 75 -13.41 9.13 -10.69
N ASP A 76 -13.79 7.95 -10.23
CA ASP A 76 -15.17 7.66 -9.83
C ASP A 76 -15.64 8.51 -8.64
N LYS A 77 -14.71 8.93 -7.76
CA LYS A 77 -15.02 9.86 -6.66
C LYS A 77 -15.25 11.27 -7.19
N LEU A 78 -14.40 11.76 -8.08
CA LEU A 78 -14.55 13.08 -8.70
C LEU A 78 -15.82 13.19 -9.54
N ALA A 79 -16.16 12.15 -10.31
CA ALA A 79 -17.36 12.14 -11.15
C ALA A 79 -18.67 12.13 -10.35
N LYS A 80 -18.63 11.70 -9.08
CA LYS A 80 -19.79 11.70 -8.16
C LYS A 80 -19.90 12.99 -7.36
N GLU A 81 -18.85 13.82 -7.35
CA GLU A 81 -18.85 15.10 -6.66
C GLU A 81 -19.62 16.13 -7.52
N PRO A 82 -20.69 16.76 -7.01
CA PRO A 82 -21.40 17.78 -7.77
C PRO A 82 -20.44 18.93 -8.09
N ALA A 83 -20.48 19.44 -9.33
CA ALA A 83 -19.62 20.52 -9.78
C ALA A 83 -19.60 21.68 -8.75
N PRO A 84 -18.43 22.27 -8.45
CA PRO A 84 -18.35 23.38 -7.52
C PRO A 84 -19.30 24.49 -8.00
N ARG A 85 -20.24 24.86 -7.13
CA ARG A 85 -21.17 25.97 -7.34
C ARG A 85 -20.48 27.31 -7.30
#